data_AF-A0A7X7UCP1-F1
#
_entry.id   AF-A0A7X7UCP1-F1
#
_cell.length_a   1.000
_cell.length_b   1.000
_cell.length_c   1.000
_cell.angle_alpha   90.00
_cell.angle_beta   90.00
_cell.angle_gamma   90.00
#
_symmetry.space_group_name_H-M   'P 1'
#
loop_
_entity.id
_entity.type
_entity.pdbx_description
1 polymer ?
#
loop_
_entity_poly.entity_id
_entity_poly.type
_entity_poly.pdbx_seq_one_letter_code
_entity_poly.pdbx_strand_id
1 'polypeptide(L)'
;MRPMQNVLGRLFLPVLFIAIVMTFHFAAMACEDRDRDNVENGDDNCYITYNPLQQDEDGDGKGDPCDAETPQHDYQIDLCYQGAFTPTNGASYDSVPTAFLPQDDGDYQARVLMPPEFDSVLLNGAAHWNGRDVWYMAETREYFTYQANFIEGITVTVDEDNVAETMEGTYILLQCENCFGDADYDTYENWSSVSQGIWTAVRQPVEFCGIEPPDDDTADDDTGDDDETPVDDDETPDDDGDDDDDAATDDDDNDDDNGSCGC
;
A
#
# COMPACT_ATOMS: atom_id res chain seq x y z
N MET A 1 18.94 71.97 31.16
CA MET A 1 19.58 70.73 30.66
C MET A 1 18.71 69.56 31.09
N ARG A 2 17.98 68.94 30.17
CA ARG A 2 17.29 67.66 30.39
C ARG A 2 18.07 66.59 29.62
N PRO A 3 18.39 65.42 30.19
CA PRO A 3 19.17 64.42 29.49
C PRO A 3 18.31 63.79 28.39
N MET A 4 18.82 63.79 27.15
CA MET A 4 18.24 63.00 26.06
C MET A 4 18.42 61.53 26.42
N GLN A 5 17.35 60.88 26.87
CA GLN A 5 17.34 59.44 27.09
C GLN A 5 17.38 58.75 25.72
N ASN A 6 18.31 57.81 25.56
CA ASN A 6 18.48 56.98 24.37
C ASN A 6 17.20 56.17 24.09
N VAL A 7 16.30 56.73 23.27
CA VAL A 7 15.07 56.05 22.82
C VAL A 7 15.39 54.90 21.86
N LEU A 8 16.57 54.92 21.23
CA LEU A 8 17.00 53.92 20.24
C LEU A 8 17.22 52.51 20.81
N GLY A 9 17.46 52.35 22.11
CA GLY A 9 17.74 51.03 22.72
C GLY A 9 16.51 50.27 23.23
N ARG A 10 15.35 50.93 23.34
CA ARG A 10 14.14 50.33 23.95
C ARG A 10 13.17 49.67 22.97
N LEU A 11 13.28 49.98 21.67
CA LEU A 11 12.49 49.31 20.63
C LEU A 11 13.20 48.13 19.96
N PHE A 12 14.53 48.05 20.02
CA PHE A 12 15.29 47.01 19.31
C PHE A 12 15.16 45.61 19.92
N LEU A 13 15.15 45.52 21.26
CA LEU A 13 15.00 44.22 21.95
C LEU A 13 13.63 43.55 21.72
N PRO A 14 12.48 44.25 21.87
CA PRO A 14 11.17 43.62 21.66
C PRO A 14 10.86 43.37 20.18
N VAL A 15 11.36 44.19 19.24
CA VAL A 15 11.18 43.95 17.79
C VAL A 15 12.00 42.75 17.32
N LEU A 16 13.23 42.57 17.82
CA LEU A 16 14.03 41.38 17.55
C LEU A 16 13.40 40.13 18.19
N PHE A 17 12.83 40.25 19.39
CA PHE A 17 12.12 39.14 20.03
C PHE A 17 10.84 38.75 19.29
N ILE A 18 10.06 39.71 18.79
CA ILE A 18 8.87 39.46 17.94
C ILE A 18 9.28 38.88 16.58
N ALA A 19 10.37 39.35 15.96
CA ALA A 19 10.87 38.77 14.72
C ALA A 19 11.36 37.33 14.92
N ILE A 20 12.05 37.03 16.02
CA ILE A 20 12.46 35.68 16.41
C ILE A 20 11.21 34.83 16.68
N VAL A 21 10.27 35.31 17.49
CA VAL A 21 9.02 34.59 17.80
C VAL A 21 8.17 34.37 16.53
N MET A 22 8.10 35.31 15.59
CA MET A 22 7.46 35.13 14.28
C MET A 22 8.20 34.10 13.43
N THR A 23 9.54 34.13 13.35
CA THR A 23 10.31 33.08 12.67
C THR A 23 10.23 31.72 13.35
N PHE A 24 9.95 31.67 14.65
CA PHE A 24 9.73 30.43 15.42
C PHE A 24 8.25 30.00 15.46
N HIS A 25 7.28 30.86 15.12
CA HIS A 25 5.86 30.50 14.96
C HIS A 25 5.54 29.97 13.55
N PHE A 26 6.39 30.26 12.55
CA PHE A 26 6.30 29.67 11.21
C PHE A 26 7.00 28.31 11.09
N ALA A 27 7.64 27.82 12.16
CA ALA A 27 8.44 26.58 12.16
C ALA A 27 7.67 25.35 12.69
N ALA A 28 6.34 25.38 12.58
CA ALA A 28 5.48 24.22 12.86
C ALA A 28 4.33 24.21 11.83
N MET A 29 4.68 24.33 10.55
CA MET A 29 3.87 23.71 9.51
C MET A 29 4.12 22.22 9.71
N ALA A 30 3.13 21.51 10.24
CA ALA A 30 3.18 20.05 10.22
C ALA A 30 3.16 19.67 8.74
N CYS A 31 4.32 19.29 8.23
CA CYS A 31 4.43 18.46 7.04
C CYS A 31 3.67 17.19 7.38
N GLU A 32 2.51 17.04 6.76
CA GLU A 32 1.77 15.79 6.76
C GLU A 32 2.29 14.99 5.56
N ASP A 33 2.62 13.74 5.82
CA ASP A 33 3.05 12.72 4.86
C ASP A 33 2.19 11.50 5.20
N ARG A 34 1.09 11.35 4.45
CA ARG A 34 -0.01 10.46 4.82
C ARG A 34 0.32 9.01 4.48
N ASP A 35 1.02 8.77 3.38
CA ASP A 35 1.36 7.44 2.90
C ASP A 35 2.79 7.00 3.26
N ARG A 36 3.61 7.92 3.80
CA ARG A 36 4.92 7.70 4.40
C ARG A 36 6.00 7.36 3.38
N ASP A 37 5.92 8.00 2.23
CA ASP A 37 6.93 7.87 1.19
C ASP A 37 8.11 8.87 1.36
N ASN A 38 8.03 9.75 2.37
CA ASN A 38 8.92 10.87 2.67
C ASN A 38 8.76 12.08 1.74
N VAL A 39 7.61 12.23 1.09
CA VAL A 39 7.18 13.42 0.35
C VAL A 39 6.02 14.06 1.11
N GLU A 40 6.02 15.40 1.21
CA GLU A 40 4.91 16.08 1.93
C GLU A 40 3.66 16.05 1.05
N ASN A 41 2.47 15.84 1.62
CA ASN A 41 1.20 15.73 0.89
C ASN A 41 0.94 16.84 -0.15
N GLY A 42 1.49 18.05 0.06
CA GLY A 42 1.32 19.18 -0.86
C GLY A 42 2.27 19.18 -2.07
N ASP A 43 3.36 18.42 -1.99
CA ASP A 43 4.35 18.24 -3.05
C ASP A 43 4.29 16.82 -3.67
N ASP A 44 3.44 15.95 -3.11
CA ASP A 44 3.27 14.55 -3.48
C ASP A 44 2.25 14.37 -4.63
N ASN A 45 2.70 13.79 -5.75
CA ASN A 45 1.84 13.50 -6.90
C ASN A 45 0.93 12.27 -6.70
N CYS A 46 1.06 11.55 -5.58
CA CYS A 46 0.15 10.51 -5.11
C CYS A 46 -0.03 10.51 -3.57
N TYR A 47 -0.51 11.62 -2.98
CA TYR A 47 -0.66 11.87 -1.53
C TYR A 47 -1.27 10.78 -0.59
N ILE A 48 -1.78 9.67 -1.10
CA ILE A 48 -2.31 8.51 -0.34
C ILE A 48 -1.74 7.16 -0.82
N THR A 49 -0.84 7.13 -1.79
CA THR A 49 -0.34 5.90 -2.44
C THR A 49 1.18 5.99 -2.53
N TYR A 50 1.84 5.21 -1.67
CA TYR A 50 3.29 5.17 -1.55
C TYR A 50 4.02 5.15 -2.90
N ASN A 51 4.73 6.23 -3.22
CA ASN A 51 5.47 6.40 -4.47
C ASN A 51 6.69 7.33 -4.30
N PRO A 52 7.67 6.94 -3.48
CA PRO A 52 8.80 7.81 -3.08
C PRO A 52 9.68 8.28 -4.25
N LEU A 53 9.62 7.64 -5.42
CA LEU A 53 10.35 8.07 -6.61
C LEU A 53 9.59 9.16 -7.38
N GLN A 54 8.32 9.40 -7.07
CA GLN A 54 7.45 10.42 -7.66
C GLN A 54 7.46 10.36 -9.19
N GLN A 55 7.46 9.12 -9.73
CA GLN A 55 7.42 8.89 -11.17
C GLN A 55 6.09 9.38 -11.73
N ASP A 56 6.15 10.05 -12.86
CA ASP A 56 5.04 10.65 -13.60
C ASP A 56 5.49 10.66 -15.07
N GLU A 57 5.24 9.57 -15.78
CA GLU A 57 5.77 9.37 -17.13
C GLU A 57 5.15 10.33 -18.15
N ASP A 58 3.86 10.62 -18.02
CA ASP A 58 3.14 11.44 -19.00
C ASP A 58 3.15 12.95 -18.67
N GLY A 59 3.56 13.31 -17.46
CA GLY A 59 3.76 14.68 -16.99
C GLY A 59 2.46 15.42 -16.70
N ASP A 60 1.38 14.71 -16.36
CA ASP A 60 0.09 15.30 -16.02
C ASP A 60 0.01 15.81 -14.58
N GLY A 61 0.98 15.44 -13.74
CA GLY A 61 1.08 15.83 -12.34
C GLY A 61 0.49 14.83 -11.35
N LYS A 62 0.02 13.66 -11.80
CA LYS A 62 -0.28 12.49 -10.97
C LYS A 62 0.84 11.47 -11.12
N GLY A 63 1.15 10.76 -10.04
CA GLY A 63 2.19 9.74 -10.10
C GLY A 63 1.69 8.44 -10.74
N ASP A 64 2.61 7.69 -11.36
CA ASP A 64 2.32 6.42 -12.02
C ASP A 64 1.52 5.44 -11.12
N PRO A 65 1.79 5.33 -9.79
CA PRO A 65 1.05 4.41 -8.93
C PRO A 65 -0.42 4.75 -8.67
N CYS A 66 -0.81 6.02 -8.84
CA CYS A 66 -2.16 6.50 -8.58
C CYS A 66 -2.86 7.05 -9.84
N ASP A 67 -2.24 6.91 -11.02
CA ASP A 67 -2.82 7.33 -12.29
C ASP A 67 -3.25 6.16 -13.18
N ALA A 68 -4.54 6.14 -13.50
CA ALA A 68 -5.14 5.12 -14.35
C ALA A 68 -4.83 5.32 -15.85
N GLU A 69 -4.35 6.51 -16.24
CA GLU A 69 -3.99 6.84 -17.62
C GLU A 69 -2.49 6.71 -17.89
N THR A 70 -1.72 6.22 -16.90
CA THR A 70 -0.27 5.97 -17.00
C THR A 70 0.04 5.18 -18.28
N PRO A 71 1.01 5.63 -19.09
CA PRO A 71 1.38 4.95 -20.33
C PRO A 71 1.77 3.48 -20.10
N GLN A 72 1.07 2.58 -20.79
CA GLN A 72 1.41 1.16 -20.77
C GLN A 72 2.62 0.85 -21.66
N HIS A 73 3.40 -0.14 -21.24
CA HIS A 73 4.53 -0.69 -21.99
C HIS A 73 4.26 -2.15 -22.39
N ASP A 74 5.05 -2.68 -23.31
CA ASP A 74 4.81 -4.00 -23.93
C ASP A 74 5.55 -5.16 -23.23
N TYR A 75 6.03 -4.99 -21.99
CA TYR A 75 6.68 -6.09 -21.24
C TYR A 75 5.68 -6.94 -20.46
N GLN A 76 6.03 -8.20 -20.27
CA GLN A 76 5.26 -9.16 -19.48
C GLN A 76 5.89 -9.35 -18.09
N ILE A 77 5.05 -9.57 -17.08
CA ILE A 77 5.49 -9.98 -15.74
C ILE A 77 5.27 -11.49 -15.58
N ASP A 78 6.22 -12.20 -14.96
CA ASP A 78 6.09 -13.63 -14.66
C ASP A 78 5.52 -13.85 -13.25
N LEU A 79 5.15 -15.09 -12.94
CA LEU A 79 4.55 -15.44 -11.66
C LEU A 79 5.52 -15.30 -10.48
N CYS A 80 6.83 -15.49 -10.66
CA CYS A 80 7.75 -15.65 -9.53
C CYS A 80 9.06 -14.85 -9.65
N TYR A 81 9.37 -14.11 -8.58
CA TYR A 81 10.60 -13.35 -8.43
C TYR A 81 11.26 -13.59 -7.07
N GLN A 82 12.58 -13.58 -7.06
CA GLN A 82 13.38 -13.49 -5.85
C GLN A 82 13.71 -12.01 -5.59
N GLY A 83 13.08 -11.45 -4.57
CA GLY A 83 13.37 -10.11 -4.07
C GLY A 83 14.61 -10.09 -3.17
N ALA A 84 15.41 -9.04 -3.31
CA ALA A 84 16.47 -8.64 -2.40
C ALA A 84 16.22 -7.21 -1.94
N PHE A 85 16.08 -7.02 -0.63
CA PHE A 85 15.68 -5.80 0.04
C PHE A 85 16.88 -5.27 0.82
N THR A 86 17.49 -4.21 0.30
CA THR A 86 18.66 -3.57 0.89
C THR A 86 18.23 -2.27 1.58
N PRO A 87 18.24 -2.19 2.91
CA PRO A 87 17.88 -0.97 3.59
C PRO A 87 18.97 0.09 3.40
N THR A 88 18.54 1.34 3.36
CA THR A 88 19.49 2.47 3.37
C THR A 88 20.20 2.57 4.73
N ASN A 89 19.57 2.08 5.81
CA ASN A 89 20.11 2.08 7.17
C ASN A 89 19.61 0.85 7.99
N GLY A 90 20.20 -0.35 7.84
CA GLY A 90 19.75 -1.51 8.63
C GLY A 90 20.20 -2.88 8.14
N ALA A 91 19.40 -3.90 8.44
CA ALA A 91 19.58 -5.30 8.00
C ALA A 91 18.95 -5.56 6.61
N SER A 92 19.71 -6.17 5.70
CA SER A 92 19.25 -6.56 4.35
C SER A 92 18.71 -7.99 4.31
N TYR A 93 17.96 -8.28 3.25
CA TYR A 93 17.35 -9.59 3.01
C TYR A 93 17.54 -9.94 1.53
N ASP A 94 18.18 -11.07 1.21
CA ASP A 94 18.66 -11.33 -0.17
C ASP A 94 17.87 -12.43 -0.91
N SER A 95 16.81 -12.97 -0.30
CA SER A 95 16.07 -14.14 -0.83
C SER A 95 14.62 -14.18 -0.36
N VAL A 96 13.85 -13.15 -0.72
CA VAL A 96 12.43 -13.02 -0.37
C VAL A 96 11.59 -13.43 -1.59
N PRO A 97 10.90 -14.58 -1.57
CA PRO A 97 10.05 -14.98 -2.67
C PRO A 97 8.84 -14.03 -2.78
N THR A 98 8.61 -13.54 -3.98
CA THR A 98 7.48 -12.67 -4.33
C THR A 98 6.76 -13.25 -5.53
N ALA A 99 5.47 -13.55 -5.36
CA ALA A 99 4.62 -14.04 -6.43
C ALA A 99 3.62 -12.98 -6.89
N PHE A 100 3.45 -12.83 -8.21
CA PHE A 100 2.44 -11.96 -8.82
C PHE A 100 1.36 -12.82 -9.46
N LEU A 101 0.22 -12.92 -8.80
CA LEU A 101 -0.90 -13.75 -9.21
C LEU A 101 -1.90 -12.91 -10.02
N PRO A 102 -2.15 -13.20 -11.30
CA PRO A 102 -3.09 -12.42 -12.11
C PRO A 102 -4.53 -12.53 -11.57
N GLN A 103 -5.29 -11.44 -11.69
CA GLN A 103 -6.71 -11.33 -11.34
C GLN A 103 -7.58 -11.05 -12.59
N ASP A 104 -8.90 -11.09 -12.42
CA ASP A 104 -9.88 -11.02 -13.52
C ASP A 104 -9.94 -9.66 -14.25
N ASP A 105 -9.47 -8.58 -13.62
CA ASP A 105 -9.47 -7.20 -14.12
C ASP A 105 -8.14 -6.76 -14.73
N GLY A 106 -7.16 -7.66 -14.79
CA GLY A 106 -5.79 -7.33 -15.22
C GLY A 106 -4.90 -6.80 -14.10
N ASP A 107 -5.43 -6.69 -12.87
CA ASP A 107 -4.60 -6.47 -11.68
C ASP A 107 -3.94 -7.78 -11.24
N TYR A 108 -3.07 -7.65 -10.24
CA TYR A 108 -2.34 -8.75 -9.66
C TYR A 108 -2.54 -8.78 -8.14
N GLN A 109 -2.40 -9.94 -7.53
CA GLN A 109 -2.11 -10.06 -6.11
C GLN A 109 -0.62 -10.30 -5.93
N ALA A 110 0.04 -9.44 -5.18
CA ALA A 110 1.38 -9.70 -4.67
C ALA A 110 1.29 -10.58 -3.42
N ARG A 111 2.10 -11.63 -3.40
CA ARG A 111 2.36 -12.45 -2.22
C ARG A 111 3.85 -12.44 -1.90
N VAL A 112 4.21 -11.93 -0.73
CA VAL A 112 5.61 -11.79 -0.29
C VAL A 112 5.84 -12.67 0.92
N LEU A 113 6.69 -13.69 0.79
CA LEU A 113 7.05 -14.56 1.91
C LEU A 113 8.28 -13.97 2.63
N MET A 114 8.04 -13.30 3.75
CA MET A 114 9.10 -12.72 4.56
C MET A 114 10.01 -13.81 5.14
N PRO A 115 11.31 -13.53 5.35
CA PRO A 115 12.25 -14.54 5.82
C PRO A 115 11.99 -14.92 7.29
N PRO A 116 12.61 -16.00 7.81
CA PRO A 116 12.29 -16.56 9.13
C PRO A 116 12.49 -15.61 10.31
N GLU A 117 13.26 -14.54 10.16
CA GLU A 117 13.41 -13.48 11.15
C GLU A 117 12.08 -12.74 11.43
N PHE A 118 11.12 -12.82 10.51
CA PHE A 118 9.75 -12.34 10.65
C PHE A 118 8.76 -13.50 10.76
N ASP A 119 9.14 -14.60 11.44
CA ASP A 119 8.30 -15.79 11.65
C ASP A 119 7.76 -16.44 10.36
N SER A 120 8.41 -16.16 9.22
CA SER A 120 7.99 -16.63 7.88
C SER A 120 6.58 -16.17 7.50
N VAL A 121 6.27 -14.91 7.77
CA VAL A 121 4.96 -14.33 7.50
C VAL A 121 4.74 -14.12 6.00
N LEU A 122 3.57 -14.55 5.53
CA LEU A 122 3.10 -14.29 4.18
C LEU A 122 2.31 -12.99 4.15
N LEU A 123 2.85 -11.99 3.46
CA LEU A 123 2.14 -10.75 3.16
C LEU A 123 1.34 -10.94 1.86
N ASN A 124 0.12 -10.42 1.83
CA ASN A 124 -0.75 -10.47 0.65
C ASN A 124 -1.33 -9.10 0.38
N GLY A 125 -1.49 -8.72 -0.87
CA GLY A 125 -2.29 -7.55 -1.21
C GLY A 125 -2.28 -7.22 -2.69
N ALA A 126 -2.91 -6.10 -3.03
CA ALA A 126 -3.07 -5.66 -4.41
C ALA A 126 -1.71 -5.26 -4.99
N ALA A 127 -1.52 -5.62 -6.25
CA ALA A 127 -0.37 -5.30 -7.05
C ALA A 127 -0.83 -4.85 -8.43
N HIS A 128 -0.13 -3.87 -8.96
CA HIS A 128 -0.42 -3.29 -10.25
C HIS A 128 0.83 -3.33 -11.11
N TRP A 129 0.59 -3.44 -12.41
CA TRP A 129 1.62 -3.58 -13.42
C TRP A 129 1.12 -2.94 -14.72
N ASN A 130 1.85 -1.97 -15.23
CA ASN A 130 1.51 -1.28 -16.48
C ASN A 130 2.36 -1.73 -17.68
N GLY A 131 3.10 -2.84 -17.56
CA GLY A 131 4.03 -3.28 -18.60
C GLY A 131 5.46 -2.79 -18.45
N ARG A 132 5.78 -1.98 -17.44
CA ARG A 132 7.16 -1.60 -17.08
C ARG A 132 7.32 -1.39 -15.59
N ASP A 133 6.39 -0.68 -15.00
CA ASP A 133 6.39 -0.24 -13.62
C ASP A 133 5.51 -1.18 -12.81
N VAL A 134 5.98 -1.48 -11.59
CA VAL A 134 5.32 -2.36 -10.63
C VAL A 134 5.18 -1.61 -9.32
N TRP A 135 3.99 -1.68 -8.74
CA TRP A 135 3.75 -1.19 -7.39
C TRP A 135 2.77 -2.12 -6.70
N TYR A 136 3.01 -2.36 -5.42
CA TYR A 136 2.12 -3.20 -4.64
C TYR A 136 2.17 -2.85 -3.16
N MET A 137 1.07 -3.14 -2.50
CA MET A 137 0.93 -3.05 -1.06
C MET A 137 0.53 -4.43 -0.55
N ALA A 138 1.45 -5.10 0.14
CA ALA A 138 1.21 -6.42 0.71
C ALA A 138 1.21 -6.34 2.23
N GLU A 139 0.15 -6.86 2.84
CA GLU A 139 -0.04 -6.79 4.28
C GLU A 139 -0.35 -8.14 4.92
N THR A 140 -0.21 -8.19 6.23
CA THR A 140 -0.64 -9.32 7.06
C THR A 140 -1.22 -8.80 8.36
N ARG A 141 -2.12 -9.61 8.91
CA ARG A 141 -2.75 -9.36 10.20
C ARG A 141 -2.61 -10.60 11.07
N GLU A 142 -1.65 -10.57 11.99
CA GLU A 142 -1.47 -11.63 12.98
C GLU A 142 -1.81 -11.12 14.36
N TYR A 143 -2.91 -11.58 14.97
CA TYR A 143 -3.34 -11.24 16.34
C TYR A 143 -3.06 -9.78 16.79
N PHE A 144 -1.86 -9.49 17.30
CA PHE A 144 -1.44 -8.19 17.85
C PHE A 144 -0.50 -7.37 16.94
N THR A 145 -0.05 -7.92 15.81
CA THR A 145 0.95 -7.30 14.92
C THR A 145 0.38 -7.17 13.52
N TYR A 146 0.49 -5.96 12.96
CA TYR A 146 0.24 -5.71 11.54
C TYR A 146 1.58 -5.41 10.88
N GLN A 147 1.78 -5.94 9.68
CA GLN A 147 2.92 -5.62 8.84
C GLN A 147 2.40 -5.24 7.46
N ALA A 148 3.00 -4.20 6.89
CA ALA A 148 2.66 -3.74 5.56
C ALA A 148 3.96 -3.44 4.80
N ASN A 149 4.06 -3.95 3.59
CA ASN A 149 5.17 -3.77 2.68
C ASN A 149 4.65 -3.00 1.46
N PHE A 150 5.23 -1.82 1.23
CA PHE A 150 4.88 -0.96 0.10
C PHE A 150 6.08 -0.90 -0.82
N ILE A 151 5.82 -1.10 -2.11
CA ILE A 151 6.84 -1.24 -3.14
C ILE A 151 6.46 -0.37 -4.33
N GLU A 152 7.47 0.30 -4.87
CA GLU A 152 7.46 0.91 -6.20
C GLU A 152 8.72 0.45 -6.92
N GLY A 153 8.63 0.12 -8.20
CA GLY A 153 9.79 -0.25 -8.99
C GLY A 153 9.54 -0.28 -10.49
N ILE A 154 10.64 -0.45 -11.22
CA ILE A 154 10.67 -0.46 -12.67
C ILE A 154 11.43 -1.67 -13.19
N THR A 155 11.09 -2.08 -14.40
CA THR A 155 11.81 -3.12 -15.13
C THR A 155 13.13 -2.59 -15.64
N VAL A 156 14.21 -3.33 -15.34
CA VAL A 156 15.58 -2.97 -15.74
C VAL A 156 16.02 -3.78 -16.97
N THR A 157 15.71 -5.07 -16.99
CA THR A 157 16.01 -5.96 -18.12
C THR A 157 14.83 -6.87 -18.43
N VAL A 158 14.73 -7.24 -19.72
CA VAL A 158 13.76 -8.21 -20.24
C VAL A 158 14.48 -9.28 -21.05
N ASP A 159 13.88 -10.45 -21.14
CA ASP A 159 14.38 -11.56 -21.94
C ASP A 159 14.03 -11.41 -23.44
N GLU A 160 14.37 -12.44 -24.23
CA GLU A 160 14.08 -12.48 -25.67
C GLU A 160 12.58 -12.49 -26.01
N ASP A 161 11.72 -12.84 -25.04
CA ASP A 161 10.27 -12.93 -25.16
C ASP A 161 9.56 -11.70 -24.53
N ASN A 162 10.32 -10.65 -24.17
CA ASN A 162 9.85 -9.44 -23.48
C ASN A 162 9.29 -9.67 -22.06
N VAL A 163 9.73 -10.71 -21.37
CA VAL A 163 9.38 -10.93 -19.96
C VAL A 163 10.40 -10.23 -19.06
N ALA A 164 9.94 -9.49 -18.06
CA ALA A 164 10.77 -8.83 -17.06
C ALA A 164 11.68 -9.85 -16.36
N GLU A 165 12.99 -9.74 -16.59
CA GLU A 165 14.02 -10.57 -15.94
C GLU A 165 14.46 -9.97 -14.62
N THR A 166 14.63 -8.64 -14.59
CA THR A 166 15.05 -7.91 -13.41
C THR A 166 14.23 -6.65 -13.21
N MET A 167 13.93 -6.36 -11.96
CA MET A 167 13.26 -5.13 -11.52
C MET A 167 14.07 -4.49 -10.40
N GLU A 168 13.99 -3.18 -10.28
CA GLU A 168 14.57 -2.42 -9.16
C GLU A 168 13.67 -1.27 -8.76
N GLY A 169 13.76 -0.85 -7.51
CA GLY A 169 13.01 0.29 -7.02
C GLY A 169 13.18 0.53 -5.54
N THR A 170 12.15 1.08 -4.91
CA THR A 170 12.14 1.47 -3.51
C THR A 170 11.07 0.73 -2.72
N TYR A 171 11.29 0.62 -1.42
CA TYR A 171 10.34 -0.01 -0.52
C TYR A 171 10.33 0.61 0.87
N ILE A 172 9.20 0.45 1.55
CA ILE A 172 9.09 0.62 3.00
C ILE A 172 8.32 -0.57 3.59
N LEU A 173 8.84 -1.06 4.72
CA LEU A 173 8.20 -2.06 5.56
C LEU A 173 7.78 -1.36 6.86
N LEU A 174 6.49 -1.32 7.10
CA LEU A 174 5.88 -0.78 8.31
C LEU A 174 5.44 -1.94 9.22
N GLN A 175 5.53 -1.72 10.53
CA GLN A 175 4.99 -2.61 11.55
C GLN A 175 4.23 -1.83 12.59
N CYS A 176 3.08 -2.38 12.98
CA CYS A 176 2.20 -1.83 14.02
C CYS A 176 2.07 -2.88 15.12
N GLU A 177 2.63 -2.61 16.31
CA GLU A 177 2.47 -3.48 17.48
C GLU A 177 1.28 -3.00 18.34
N ASN A 178 0.40 -3.94 18.72
CA ASN A 178 -0.78 -3.71 19.57
C ASN A 178 -1.87 -2.83 18.95
N CYS A 179 -2.05 -2.88 17.63
CA CYS A 179 -3.03 -2.06 16.91
C CYS A 179 -4.43 -2.68 16.94
N PHE A 180 -4.90 -3.00 18.14
CA PHE A 180 -6.24 -3.55 18.40
C PHE A 180 -7.26 -2.41 18.56
N GLY A 181 -8.25 -2.35 17.66
CA GLY A 181 -9.54 -1.74 17.97
C GLY A 181 -9.69 -0.23 17.74
N ASP A 182 -8.83 0.42 16.97
CA ASP A 182 -9.21 1.71 16.38
C ASP A 182 -9.99 1.45 15.09
N ALA A 183 -11.28 1.77 15.13
CA ALA A 183 -12.14 1.82 13.95
C ALA A 183 -11.91 3.11 13.15
N ASP A 184 -11.11 4.04 13.67
CA ASP A 184 -10.54 5.16 12.93
C ASP A 184 -9.18 4.74 12.40
N TYR A 185 -9.15 4.29 11.16
CA TYR A 185 -7.97 3.82 10.43
C TYR A 185 -6.89 4.91 10.20
N ASP A 186 -7.15 6.16 10.63
CA ASP A 186 -6.28 7.33 10.46
C ASP A 186 -5.44 7.68 11.72
N THR A 187 -5.50 6.93 12.82
CA THR A 187 -4.56 7.14 13.96
C THR A 187 -3.22 6.44 13.71
N TYR A 188 -2.55 6.93 12.66
CA TYR A 188 -1.21 6.58 12.19
C TYR A 188 -0.08 6.65 13.27
N GLU A 189 -0.34 7.01 14.52
CA GLU A 189 0.68 7.13 15.57
C GLU A 189 1.35 5.80 15.97
N ASN A 190 0.74 4.64 15.68
CA ASN A 190 1.26 3.33 16.12
C ASN A 190 2.11 2.57 15.08
N TRP A 191 2.13 3.02 13.83
CA TRP A 191 2.93 2.40 12.76
C TRP A 191 4.36 2.92 12.81
N SER A 192 5.31 2.01 12.93
CA SER A 192 6.74 2.32 12.89
C SER A 192 7.38 1.76 11.62
N SER A 193 8.22 2.55 10.96
CA SER A 193 9.07 2.04 9.87
C SER A 193 10.10 1.07 10.43
N VAL A 194 10.07 -0.18 9.95
CA VAL A 194 11.02 -1.22 10.35
C VAL A 194 12.21 -1.27 9.39
N SER A 195 11.95 -1.10 8.10
CA SER A 195 12.97 -1.13 7.05
C SER A 195 12.52 -0.28 5.88
N GLN A 196 13.44 0.42 5.23
CA GLN A 196 13.19 1.14 3.98
C GLN A 196 14.48 1.21 3.18
N GLY A 197 14.38 1.19 1.86
CA GLY A 197 15.54 1.29 0.99
C GLY A 197 15.25 0.85 -0.43
N ILE A 198 16.24 0.19 -1.03
CA ILE A 198 16.18 -0.27 -2.42
C ILE A 198 15.81 -1.75 -2.42
N TRP A 199 14.91 -2.12 -3.31
CA TRP A 199 14.65 -3.52 -3.60
C TRP A 199 15.09 -3.83 -5.03
N THR A 200 15.47 -5.09 -5.25
CA THR A 200 15.71 -5.64 -6.58
C THR A 200 15.01 -6.98 -6.68
N ALA A 201 14.43 -7.32 -7.81
CA ALA A 201 13.87 -8.63 -8.07
C ALA A 201 14.56 -9.29 -9.27
N VAL A 202 14.77 -10.60 -9.17
CA VAL A 202 15.25 -11.43 -10.26
C VAL A 202 14.25 -12.55 -10.50
N ARG A 203 13.82 -12.72 -11.75
CA ARG A 203 12.88 -13.78 -12.16
C ARG A 203 13.38 -15.16 -11.74
N GLN A 204 12.49 -15.98 -11.21
CA GLN A 204 12.80 -17.35 -10.78
C GLN A 204 11.81 -18.37 -11.39
N PRO A 205 12.18 -19.66 -11.45
CA PRO A 205 11.22 -20.73 -11.68
C PRO A 205 10.09 -20.69 -10.66
N VAL A 206 8.87 -21.04 -11.08
CA VAL A 206 7.66 -20.97 -10.22
C VAL A 206 7.79 -21.76 -8.92
N GLU A 207 8.57 -22.83 -8.91
CA GLU A 207 8.81 -23.66 -7.72
C GLU A 207 9.60 -22.93 -6.64
N PHE A 208 10.35 -21.87 -6.99
CA PHE A 208 11.08 -21.06 -6.02
C PHE A 208 10.14 -20.32 -5.07
N CYS A 209 9.03 -19.82 -5.60
CA CYS A 209 8.10 -19.04 -4.78
C CYS A 209 7.42 -19.92 -3.74
N GLY A 210 7.12 -21.19 -4.05
CA GLY A 210 6.51 -22.11 -3.09
C GLY A 210 5.21 -21.60 -2.47
N ILE A 211 4.63 -20.56 -3.07
CA ILE A 211 3.38 -19.91 -2.72
C ILE A 211 2.40 -20.43 -3.76
N GLU A 212 1.52 -21.33 -3.33
CA GLU A 212 0.48 -21.85 -4.21
C GLU A 212 -0.43 -20.67 -4.63
N PRO A 213 -0.85 -20.58 -5.91
CA PRO A 213 -1.97 -19.73 -6.29
C PRO A 213 -3.17 -20.05 -5.39
N PRO A 214 -4.04 -19.10 -5.05
CA PRO A 214 -5.33 -19.45 -4.45
C PRO A 214 -5.98 -20.52 -5.32
N ASP A 215 -6.39 -21.63 -4.69
CA ASP A 215 -7.07 -22.72 -5.39
C ASP A 215 -8.25 -22.13 -6.18
N ASP A 216 -8.21 -22.29 -7.50
CA ASP A 216 -9.33 -21.97 -8.38
C ASP A 216 -10.42 -23.00 -8.11
N ASP A 217 -11.26 -22.72 -7.12
CA ASP A 217 -12.45 -23.52 -6.76
C ASP A 217 -13.51 -23.53 -7.89
N THR A 218 -13.25 -23.00 -9.09
CA THR A 218 -14.20 -23.03 -10.22
C THR A 218 -13.99 -24.19 -11.21
N ALA A 219 -13.08 -25.11 -10.92
CA ALA A 219 -12.98 -26.38 -11.65
C ALA A 219 -13.66 -27.54 -10.89
N ASP A 220 -14.88 -27.34 -10.37
CA ASP A 220 -15.72 -28.50 -10.05
C ASP A 220 -16.29 -29.06 -11.36
N ASP A 221 -15.61 -30.10 -11.80
CA ASP A 221 -15.84 -30.93 -12.95
C ASP A 221 -17.29 -31.45 -12.96
N ASP A 222 -18.12 -30.80 -13.76
CA ASP A 222 -19.47 -31.22 -14.14
C ASP A 222 -19.41 -32.47 -15.04
N THR A 223 -18.73 -33.52 -14.56
CA THR A 223 -18.89 -34.89 -15.08
C THR A 223 -19.98 -35.56 -14.27
N GLY A 224 -21.19 -35.52 -14.82
CA GLY A 224 -22.27 -36.41 -14.41
C GLY A 224 -21.77 -37.85 -14.36
N ASP A 225 -21.99 -38.48 -13.21
CA ASP A 225 -22.09 -39.92 -13.13
C ASP A 225 -23.37 -40.26 -12.36
N ASP A 226 -24.27 -40.86 -13.12
CA ASP A 226 -25.58 -41.29 -12.72
C ASP A 226 -25.41 -42.54 -11.86
N ASP A 227 -25.51 -42.43 -10.54
CA ASP A 227 -25.78 -43.62 -9.71
C ASP A 227 -26.86 -43.33 -8.68
N GLU A 228 -28.09 -43.65 -9.10
CA GLU A 228 -29.25 -43.69 -8.22
C GLU A 228 -29.03 -44.69 -7.10
N THR A 229 -29.04 -44.21 -5.86
CA THR A 229 -29.40 -45.05 -4.72
C THR A 229 -30.78 -44.62 -4.22
N PRO A 230 -31.72 -45.57 -4.04
CA PRO A 230 -33.08 -45.24 -3.64
C PRO A 230 -33.07 -44.88 -2.15
N VAL A 231 -33.37 -43.62 -1.85
CA VAL A 231 -33.62 -43.19 -0.48
C VAL A 231 -35.11 -43.38 -0.21
N ASP A 232 -35.37 -44.24 0.77
CA ASP A 232 -36.69 -44.62 1.27
C ASP A 232 -37.55 -43.39 1.62
N ASP A 233 -38.77 -43.42 1.11
CA ASP A 233 -39.88 -42.56 1.48
C ASP A 233 -40.27 -42.84 2.96
N ASP A 234 -40.09 -41.86 3.85
CA ASP A 234 -40.93 -41.76 5.04
C ASP A 234 -41.44 -40.33 5.17
N GLU A 235 -42.77 -40.24 5.06
CA GLU A 235 -43.54 -39.02 5.02
C GLU A 235 -43.63 -38.33 6.39
N THR A 236 -44.05 -37.07 6.31
CA THR A 236 -44.94 -36.30 7.22
C THR A 236 -44.28 -35.08 7.91
N PRO A 237 -45.05 -34.01 8.18
CA PRO A 237 -45.40 -32.99 7.19
C PRO A 237 -45.20 -31.55 7.71
N ASP A 238 -45.22 -30.61 6.76
CA ASP A 238 -45.65 -29.20 6.82
C ASP A 238 -45.83 -28.55 8.21
N ASP A 239 -44.99 -27.55 8.50
CA ASP A 239 -45.36 -26.42 9.35
C ASP A 239 -45.10 -25.13 8.57
N ASP A 240 -46.16 -24.67 7.91
CA ASP A 240 -46.29 -23.32 7.36
C ASP A 240 -46.33 -22.31 8.52
N GLY A 241 -45.51 -21.27 8.43
CA GLY A 241 -45.50 -20.19 9.40
C GLY A 241 -44.81 -18.95 8.85
N ASP A 242 -45.38 -18.43 7.75
CA ASP A 242 -45.82 -17.05 7.53
C ASP A 242 -45.13 -15.88 8.27
N ASP A 243 -45.10 -14.76 7.53
CA ASP A 243 -45.05 -13.36 7.94
C ASP A 243 -43.63 -12.81 8.25
N ASP A 244 -43.22 -11.63 7.79
CA ASP A 244 -43.74 -10.64 6.87
C ASP A 244 -42.68 -9.52 6.84
N ASP A 245 -42.71 -8.74 5.77
CA ASP A 245 -42.51 -7.29 5.78
C ASP A 245 -41.10 -6.65 5.87
N ASP A 246 -40.94 -5.79 4.85
CA ASP A 246 -40.33 -4.46 4.87
C ASP A 246 -38.81 -4.36 4.90
N ALA A 247 -38.16 -3.40 4.24
CA ALA A 247 -38.43 -2.42 3.19
C ALA A 247 -37.17 -1.55 3.19
N ALA A 248 -36.93 -0.85 2.08
CA ALA A 248 -35.76 -0.01 1.86
C ALA A 248 -35.63 1.19 2.81
N THR A 249 -34.39 1.66 2.98
CA THR A 249 -33.96 3.08 2.99
C THR A 249 -32.51 3.09 2.51
N ASP A 250 -32.19 3.54 1.30
CA ASP A 250 -32.03 4.95 0.85
C ASP A 250 -31.04 5.76 1.71
N ASP A 251 -30.01 6.25 1.00
CA ASP A 251 -29.28 7.51 1.14
C ASP A 251 -28.56 7.83 2.45
N ASP A 252 -27.23 7.98 2.37
CA ASP A 252 -26.61 9.31 2.49
C ASP A 252 -25.14 9.24 2.02
N ASP A 253 -24.93 9.69 0.79
CA ASP A 253 -23.71 10.38 0.37
C ASP A 253 -23.41 11.48 1.39
N ASN A 254 -22.22 11.46 1.99
CA ASN A 254 -21.69 12.67 2.61
C ASN A 254 -20.20 12.79 2.33
N ASP A 255 -19.92 13.14 1.08
CA ASP A 255 -18.79 13.99 0.69
C ASP A 255 -18.82 15.26 1.53
N ASP A 256 -18.00 15.32 2.57
CA ASP A 256 -17.60 16.58 3.22
C ASP A 256 -16.13 16.89 2.89
N ASP A 257 -15.87 17.01 1.59
CA ASP A 257 -14.76 17.76 1.01
C ASP A 257 -14.98 19.26 1.26
N ASN A 258 -14.63 19.76 2.45
CA ASN A 258 -14.36 21.18 2.63
C ASN A 258 -13.48 21.47 3.86
N GLY A 259 -12.19 21.18 3.72
CA GLY A 259 -11.15 21.59 4.66
C GLY A 259 -10.10 22.47 3.99
N SER A 260 -10.51 23.59 3.37
CA SER A 260 -9.60 24.66 2.94
C SER A 260 -8.58 25.00 4.03
N CYS A 261 -7.33 24.55 3.87
CA CYS A 261 -6.21 25.04 4.67
C CYS A 261 -5.84 26.46 4.21
N GLY A 262 -6.51 27.45 4.82
CA GLY A 262 -6.15 28.86 4.72
C GLY A 262 -4.87 29.17 5.49
N CYS A 263 -4.06 30.05 4.90
CA CYS A 263 -2.75 30.52 5.36
C CYS A 263 -2.66 30.96 6.82
#